data_AF-K2EP56-F1
#
_entry.id   AF-K2EP56-F1
#
_cell.length_a   1.000
_cell.length_b   1.000
_cell.length_c   1.000
_cell.angle_alpha   90.00
_cell.angle_beta   90.00
_cell.angle_gamma   90.00
#
_symmetry.space_group_name_H-M   'P 1'
#
loop_
_entity.id
_entity.type
_entity.pdbx_description
1 polymer ?
#
loop_
_entity_poly.entity_id
_entity_poly.type
_entity_poly.pdbx_seq_one_letter_code
_entity_poly.pdbx_strand_id
1 'polypeptide(L)'
;MLSTDIKKGFTLIELLIVIAIIGILAGAILINIGGARMKARDSKRVLELRSFMSALDVYNYSVGSYPSTSGELVSNCDNDTSFATFFNSLSGGYFSSTPADPVGKWPYCYFYQYPSSYHQCPDAASHPYLIIFATEKAAGLNFAPYGIQGENGSAARYCLYP
;
A
#
# COMPACT_ATOMS: atom_id res chain seq x y z
N MET A 1 56.68 -23.11 38.24
CA MET A 1 56.09 -22.76 36.94
C MET A 1 54.90 -21.85 37.19
N LEU A 2 55.07 -20.54 37.04
CA LEU A 2 53.96 -19.58 37.05
C LEU A 2 54.08 -18.80 35.73
N SER A 3 53.20 -19.15 34.78
CA SER A 3 53.07 -18.44 33.51
C SER A 3 52.32 -17.13 33.80
N THR A 4 53.02 -16.00 33.74
CA THR A 4 52.40 -14.67 33.86
C THR A 4 51.82 -14.27 32.51
N ASP A 5 50.51 -14.38 32.38
CA ASP A 5 49.76 -13.83 31.25
C ASP A 5 49.82 -12.29 31.28
N ILE A 6 50.50 -11.72 30.29
CA ILE A 6 50.56 -10.27 30.09
C ILE A 6 49.18 -9.80 29.61
N LYS A 7 48.40 -9.19 30.51
CA LYS A 7 47.13 -8.53 30.17
C LYS A 7 47.43 -7.34 29.25
N LYS A 8 47.17 -7.50 27.95
CA LYS A 8 47.23 -6.41 26.97
C LYS A 8 46.06 -5.46 27.24
N GLY A 9 46.36 -4.23 27.65
CA GLY A 9 45.38 -3.15 27.78
C GLY A 9 45.06 -2.53 26.43
N PHE A 10 43.81 -2.08 26.25
CA PHE A 10 43.39 -1.30 25.09
C PHE A 10 43.95 0.12 25.19
N THR A 11 44.43 0.69 24.08
CA THR A 11 44.86 2.09 24.06
C THR A 11 43.67 3.03 23.92
N LEU A 12 43.78 4.25 24.48
CA LEU A 12 42.73 5.27 24.35
C LEU A 12 42.47 5.66 22.89
N ILE A 13 43.52 5.63 22.06
CA ILE A 13 43.40 5.96 20.64
C ILE A 13 42.68 4.86 19.85
N GLU A 14 42.86 3.59 20.20
CA GLU A 14 42.09 2.50 19.61
C GLU A 14 40.60 2.63 19.92
N LEU A 15 40.23 2.98 21.16
CA LEU A 15 38.83 3.21 21.50
C LEU A 15 38.24 4.43 20.77
N LEU A 16 39.03 5.51 20.63
CA LEU A 16 38.60 6.74 19.97
C LEU A 16 38.32 6.52 18.47
N ILE A 17 39.16 5.76 17.78
CA ILE A 17 38.95 5.44 16.36
C ILE A 17 37.70 4.56 16.20
N VAL A 18 37.46 3.61 17.10
CA VAL A 18 36.30 2.71 17.04
C VAL A 18 34.99 3.51 17.14
N ILE A 19 34.86 4.41 18.12
CA ILE A 19 33.64 5.22 18.26
C ILE A 19 33.47 6.20 17.08
N ALA A 20 34.56 6.70 16.51
CA ALA A 20 34.50 7.53 15.31
C ALA A 20 33.97 6.75 14.09
N ILE A 21 34.44 5.52 13.86
CA ILE A 21 33.95 4.66 12.78
C ILE A 21 32.47 4.28 13.02
N ILE A 22 32.09 3.93 14.26
CA ILE A 22 30.69 3.64 14.61
C ILE A 22 29.81 4.85 14.34
N GLY A 23 30.25 6.08 14.68
CA GLY A 23 29.51 7.31 14.41
C GLY A 23 29.27 7.56 12.91
N ILE A 24 30.28 7.34 12.07
CA ILE A 24 30.17 7.48 10.61
C ILE A 24 29.20 6.43 10.03
N LEU A 25 29.35 5.16 10.41
CA LEU A 25 28.50 4.07 9.93
C LEU A 25 27.05 4.24 10.40
N ALA A 26 26.83 4.63 11.66
CA ALA A 26 25.50 4.88 12.20
C ALA A 26 24.79 6.02 11.45
N GLY A 27 25.52 7.10 11.11
CA GLY A 27 24.99 8.22 10.33
C GLY A 27 24.52 7.80 8.93
N ALA A 28 25.27 6.94 8.24
CA ALA A 28 24.94 6.49 6.89
C ALA A 28 23.68 5.61 6.82
N ILE A 29 23.41 4.80 7.85
CA ILE A 29 22.27 3.86 7.89
C ILE A 29 20.92 4.60 7.95
N LEU A 30 20.86 5.74 8.65
CA LEU A 30 19.60 6.48 8.88
C LEU A 30 18.99 7.05 7.59
N ILE A 31 19.80 7.37 6.58
CA ILE A 31 19.35 8.05 5.35
C ILE A 31 18.50 7.11 4.46
N ASN A 32 18.69 5.79 4.53
CA ASN A 32 18.13 4.86 3.54
C ASN A 32 16.82 4.14 3.97
N ILE A 33 16.41 4.28 5.24
CA ILE A 33 15.25 3.53 5.79
C ILE A 33 13.92 4.04 5.22
N GLY A 34 13.81 5.33 4.90
CA GLY A 34 12.57 5.92 4.40
C GLY A 34 12.10 5.32 3.07
N GLY A 35 13.01 5.20 2.10
CA GLY A 35 12.71 4.66 0.77
C GLY A 35 12.28 3.20 0.77
N ALA A 36 12.95 2.36 1.56
CA ALA A 36 12.64 0.94 1.68
C ALA A 36 11.26 0.70 2.28
N ARG A 37 10.87 1.47 3.32
CA ARG A 37 9.54 1.38 3.93
C ARG A 37 8.43 1.78 2.97
N MET A 38 8.62 2.82 2.16
CA MET A 38 7.64 3.23 1.14
C MET A 38 7.43 2.10 0.11
N LYS A 39 8.52 1.54 -0.44
CA LYS A 39 8.44 0.44 -1.41
C LYS A 39 7.75 -0.81 -0.85
N ALA A 40 8.02 -1.14 0.41
CA ALA A 40 7.37 -2.27 1.08
C ALA A 40 5.85 -2.05 1.22
N ARG A 41 5.41 -0.84 1.57
CA ARG A 41 3.98 -0.48 1.63
C ARG A 41 3.33 -0.53 0.26
N ASP A 42 3.97 0.02 -0.79
CA ASP A 42 3.45 -0.06 -2.16
C ASP A 42 3.34 -1.51 -2.65
N SER A 43 4.33 -2.37 -2.31
CA SER A 43 4.27 -3.80 -2.66
C SER A 43 3.13 -4.53 -1.94
N LYS A 44 2.90 -4.19 -0.66
CA LYS A 44 1.75 -4.69 0.10
C LYS A 44 0.43 -4.27 -0.55
N ARG A 45 0.31 -3.00 -0.95
CA ARG A 45 -0.89 -2.48 -1.63
C ARG A 45 -1.22 -3.27 -2.89
N VAL A 46 -0.23 -3.48 -3.75
CA VAL A 46 -0.39 -4.26 -4.99
C VAL A 46 -0.80 -5.71 -4.72
N LEU A 47 -0.25 -6.35 -3.69
CA LEU A 47 -0.62 -7.71 -3.31
C LEU A 47 -2.08 -7.80 -2.85
N GLU A 48 -2.51 -6.86 -1.99
CA GLU A 48 -3.89 -6.82 -1.50
C GLU A 48 -4.88 -6.54 -2.63
N LEU A 49 -4.56 -5.62 -3.55
CA LEU A 49 -5.38 -5.33 -4.74
C LEU A 49 -5.58 -6.57 -5.61
N ARG A 50 -4.53 -7.38 -5.82
CA ARG A 50 -4.64 -8.64 -6.58
C ARG A 50 -5.54 -9.66 -5.90
N SER A 51 -5.38 -9.82 -4.60
CA SER A 51 -6.27 -10.69 -3.81
C SER A 51 -7.72 -10.19 -3.86
N PHE A 52 -7.92 -8.87 -3.87
CA PHE A 52 -9.24 -8.26 -3.94
C PHE A 52 -9.91 -8.46 -5.30
N MET A 53 -9.19 -8.25 -6.41
CA MET A 53 -9.66 -8.57 -7.76
C MET A 53 -10.02 -10.06 -7.89
N SER A 54 -9.18 -10.95 -7.37
CA SER A 54 -9.48 -12.38 -7.37
C SER A 54 -10.75 -12.72 -6.58
N ALA A 55 -11.01 -12.04 -5.46
CA ALA A 55 -12.23 -12.22 -4.69
C ALA A 55 -13.47 -11.74 -5.47
N LEU A 56 -13.36 -10.62 -6.19
CA LEU A 56 -14.42 -10.12 -7.07
C LEU A 56 -14.74 -11.10 -8.20
N ASP A 57 -13.72 -11.69 -8.83
CA ASP A 57 -13.91 -12.68 -9.89
C ASP A 57 -14.62 -13.93 -9.38
N VAL A 58 -14.24 -14.42 -8.18
CA VAL A 58 -14.90 -15.58 -7.56
C VAL A 58 -16.34 -15.25 -7.15
N TYR A 59 -16.59 -14.04 -6.62
CA TYR A 59 -17.93 -13.57 -6.32
C TYR A 59 -18.80 -13.59 -7.59
N ASN A 60 -18.31 -12.99 -8.68
CA ASN A 60 -19.00 -12.97 -9.97
C ASN A 60 -19.26 -14.38 -10.52
N TYR A 61 -18.32 -15.32 -10.35
CA TYR A 61 -18.54 -16.72 -10.71
C TYR A 61 -19.67 -17.38 -9.90
N SER A 62 -19.81 -17.04 -8.61
CA SER A 62 -20.81 -17.64 -7.73
C SER A 62 -22.21 -17.01 -7.83
N VAL A 63 -22.28 -15.68 -7.99
CA VAL A 63 -23.54 -14.90 -7.99
C VAL A 63 -24.00 -14.56 -9.41
N GLY A 64 -23.11 -14.63 -10.40
CA GLY A 64 -23.39 -14.31 -11.81
C GLY A 64 -23.27 -12.82 -12.15
N SER A 65 -22.93 -11.97 -11.17
CA SER A 65 -22.64 -10.56 -11.37
C SER A 65 -21.65 -10.05 -10.32
N TYR A 66 -20.91 -8.99 -10.66
CA TYR A 66 -20.12 -8.27 -9.67
C TYR A 66 -21.03 -7.55 -8.67
N PRO A 67 -20.58 -7.35 -7.42
CA PRO A 67 -21.37 -6.66 -6.42
C PRO A 67 -21.71 -5.23 -6.90
N SER A 68 -23.00 -4.90 -6.91
CA SER A 68 -23.48 -3.55 -7.18
C SER A 68 -23.30 -2.69 -5.93
N THR A 69 -22.63 -1.56 -6.05
CA THR A 69 -22.60 -0.53 -5.00
C THR A 69 -23.80 0.39 -5.20
N SER A 70 -24.82 0.29 -4.33
CA SER A 70 -26.06 1.10 -4.41
C SER A 70 -25.88 2.57 -3.96
N GLY A 71 -24.64 2.99 -3.71
CA GLY A 71 -24.33 4.32 -3.21
C GLY A 71 -22.95 4.73 -3.69
N GLU A 72 -22.85 6.00 -4.01
CA GLU A 72 -21.58 6.70 -4.11
C GLU A 72 -20.79 6.51 -2.80
N LEU A 73 -19.52 6.16 -2.99
CA LEU A 73 -18.40 6.45 -2.08
C LEU A 73 -18.22 5.52 -0.88
N VAL A 74 -17.29 4.58 -1.02
CA VAL A 74 -16.47 4.19 0.13
C VAL A 74 -15.13 4.90 -0.01
N SER A 75 -15.01 6.00 0.71
CA SER A 75 -13.72 6.65 0.93
C SER A 75 -13.07 6.29 2.28
N ASN A 76 -13.85 5.78 3.24
CA ASN A 76 -13.45 5.49 4.62
C ASN A 76 -13.78 4.05 5.04
N CYS A 77 -12.83 3.36 5.68
CA CYS A 77 -12.98 1.94 6.04
C CYS A 77 -13.73 1.74 7.35
N ASP A 78 -13.86 2.80 8.15
CA ASP A 78 -14.10 2.68 9.59
C ASP A 78 -15.53 2.97 10.01
N ASN A 79 -16.44 3.31 9.10
CA ASN A 79 -17.80 3.73 9.48
C ASN A 79 -18.84 3.73 8.34
N ASP A 80 -18.51 3.17 7.18
CA ASP A 80 -19.47 3.10 6.07
C ASP A 80 -20.22 1.76 6.10
N THR A 81 -21.51 1.80 6.42
CA THR A 81 -22.40 0.63 6.42
C THR A 81 -22.49 0.00 5.04
N SER A 82 -22.30 0.76 3.96
CA SER A 82 -22.29 0.28 2.56
C SER A 82 -21.02 -0.53 2.28
N PHE A 83 -19.87 -0.05 2.75
CA PHE A 83 -18.61 -0.80 2.68
C PHE A 83 -18.67 -2.05 3.52
N ALA A 84 -19.12 -1.98 4.77
CA ALA A 84 -19.24 -3.14 5.63
C ALA A 84 -20.19 -4.18 5.03
N THR A 85 -21.29 -3.76 4.39
CA THR A 85 -22.23 -4.67 3.72
C THR A 85 -21.62 -5.31 2.47
N PHE A 86 -20.94 -4.53 1.62
CA PHE A 86 -20.18 -5.05 0.47
C PHE A 86 -19.05 -6.00 0.93
N PHE A 87 -18.25 -5.58 1.91
CA PHE A 87 -17.20 -6.41 2.47
C PHE A 87 -17.76 -7.67 3.10
N ASN A 88 -18.93 -7.63 3.74
CA ASN A 88 -19.58 -8.83 4.26
C ASN A 88 -20.10 -9.75 3.15
N SER A 89 -20.53 -9.22 2.00
CA SER A 89 -20.90 -10.06 0.85
C SER A 89 -19.68 -10.72 0.18
N LEU A 90 -18.49 -10.10 0.25
CA LEU A 90 -17.23 -10.71 -0.17
C LEU A 90 -16.57 -11.58 0.92
N SER A 91 -16.73 -11.22 2.20
CA SER A 91 -16.08 -11.88 3.35
C SER A 91 -16.77 -13.18 3.77
N GLY A 92 -17.87 -13.55 3.10
CA GLY A 92 -18.47 -14.89 3.13
C GLY A 92 -17.56 -16.04 2.66
N GLY A 93 -16.25 -15.79 2.47
CA GLY A 93 -15.22 -16.79 2.17
C GLY A 93 -14.09 -16.30 1.27
N TYR A 94 -14.20 -15.13 0.65
CA TYR A 94 -13.33 -14.75 -0.48
C TYR A 94 -12.29 -13.69 -0.15
N PHE A 95 -12.48 -12.91 0.93
CA PHE A 95 -11.55 -11.86 1.32
C PHE A 95 -11.54 -11.65 2.85
N SER A 96 -10.38 -11.81 3.50
CA SER A 96 -10.27 -11.98 4.95
C SER A 96 -10.02 -10.70 5.77
N SER A 97 -9.72 -9.58 5.12
CA SER A 97 -9.44 -8.32 5.83
C SER A 97 -9.75 -7.13 4.94
N THR A 98 -10.44 -6.12 5.45
CA THR A 98 -10.64 -4.86 4.74
C THR A 98 -9.28 -4.26 4.37
N PRO A 99 -9.02 -3.95 3.09
CA PRO A 99 -7.75 -3.39 2.70
C PRO A 99 -7.75 -1.91 3.04
N ALA A 100 -7.05 -1.57 4.11
CA ALA A 100 -6.84 -0.19 4.54
C ALA A 100 -5.49 0.32 4.03
N ASP A 101 -5.44 1.57 3.58
CA ASP A 101 -4.17 2.18 3.20
C ASP A 101 -3.24 2.25 4.43
N PRO A 102 -1.99 1.76 4.35
CA PRO A 102 -1.08 1.72 5.50
C PRO A 102 -0.68 3.09 6.06
N VAL A 103 -0.99 4.18 5.34
CA VAL A 103 -0.64 5.57 5.72
C VAL A 103 -1.90 6.37 6.04
N GLY A 104 -3.11 5.80 5.86
CA GLY A 104 -4.37 6.49 6.09
C GLY A 104 -4.52 7.72 5.19
N LYS A 105 -4.05 7.65 3.94
CA LYS A 105 -4.27 8.70 2.95
C LYS A 105 -5.50 8.36 2.12
N TRP A 106 -6.22 9.38 1.66
CA TRP A 106 -7.34 9.16 0.75
C TRP A 106 -6.88 8.56 -0.59
N PRO A 107 -7.54 7.50 -1.10
CA PRO A 107 -8.69 6.84 -0.48
C PRO A 107 -8.23 5.97 0.71
N TYR A 108 -8.88 6.14 1.88
CA TYR A 108 -8.42 5.52 3.14
C TYR A 108 -8.51 3.98 3.07
N CYS A 109 -9.32 3.46 2.14
CA CYS A 109 -9.32 2.08 1.63
C CYS A 109 -9.21 2.08 0.11
N TYR A 110 -9.09 0.90 -0.49
CA TYR A 110 -9.34 0.77 -1.93
C TYR A 110 -10.81 1.10 -2.24
N PHE A 111 -11.00 2.07 -3.13
CA PHE A 111 -12.31 2.50 -3.58
C PHE A 111 -12.77 1.52 -4.66
N TYR A 112 -13.84 0.78 -4.42
CA TYR A 112 -14.49 -0.06 -5.42
C TYR A 112 -15.76 0.61 -5.93
N GLN A 113 -15.96 0.62 -7.24
CA GLN A 113 -17.17 1.15 -7.85
C GLN A 113 -17.63 0.28 -9.02
N TYR A 114 -18.92 -0.06 -9.01
CA TYR A 114 -19.60 -0.62 -10.17
C TYR A 114 -19.67 0.44 -11.29
N PRO A 115 -19.47 0.08 -12.57
CA PRO A 115 -19.27 1.05 -13.64
C PRO A 115 -20.36 2.10 -13.68
N SER A 116 -19.93 3.33 -13.41
CA SER A 116 -20.57 4.53 -13.92
C SER A 116 -19.50 5.33 -14.65
N SER A 117 -19.92 6.25 -15.50
CA SER A 117 -19.07 7.09 -16.35
C SER A 117 -18.17 8.01 -15.49
N TYR A 118 -17.16 7.45 -14.83
CA TYR A 118 -16.31 8.18 -13.92
C TYR A 118 -15.20 8.86 -14.73
N HIS A 119 -15.41 10.13 -15.08
CA HIS A 119 -14.58 10.90 -16.01
C HIS A 119 -13.10 11.02 -15.59
N GLN A 120 -12.75 10.61 -14.37
CA GLN A 120 -11.40 10.66 -13.83
C GLN A 120 -10.60 9.36 -14.11
N CYS A 121 -11.22 8.28 -14.59
CA CYS A 121 -10.51 7.08 -15.02
C CYS A 121 -10.70 6.88 -16.54
N PRO A 122 -9.62 6.79 -17.34
CA PRO A 122 -9.71 6.43 -18.75
C PRO A 122 -10.41 5.08 -18.90
N ASP A 123 -11.34 4.99 -19.86
CA ASP A 123 -12.03 3.76 -20.26
C ASP A 123 -12.88 3.07 -19.19
N ALA A 124 -13.10 3.68 -18.02
CA ALA A 124 -13.82 3.05 -16.90
C ALA A 124 -15.22 2.54 -17.24
N ALA A 125 -15.90 3.16 -18.22
CA ALA A 125 -17.22 2.71 -18.68
C ALA A 125 -17.21 1.37 -19.44
N SER A 126 -16.04 0.93 -19.93
CA SER A 126 -15.85 -0.32 -20.66
C SER A 126 -15.57 -1.53 -19.74
N HIS A 127 -15.37 -1.29 -18.44
CA HIS A 127 -14.98 -2.33 -17.48
C HIS A 127 -16.13 -2.62 -16.50
N PRO A 128 -16.27 -3.87 -16.01
CA PRO A 128 -17.37 -4.28 -15.13
C PRO A 128 -17.23 -3.77 -13.69
N TYR A 129 -16.07 -3.25 -13.32
CA TYR A 129 -15.80 -2.55 -12.07
C TYR A 129 -14.52 -1.72 -12.22
N LEU A 130 -14.34 -0.75 -11.33
CA LEU A 130 -13.09 -0.02 -11.19
C LEU A 130 -12.66 0.02 -9.71
N ILE A 131 -11.34 0.04 -9.50
CA ILE A 131 -10.71 0.18 -8.20
C ILE A 131 -9.81 1.42 -8.22
N ILE A 132 -9.95 2.32 -7.25
CA ILE A 132 -9.04 3.46 -7.08
C ILE A 132 -8.19 3.25 -5.83
N PHE A 133 -6.90 3.50 -5.97
CA PHE A 133 -5.94 3.41 -4.87
C PHE A 133 -4.85 4.49 -5.02
N ALA A 134 -4.15 4.77 -3.93
CA ALA A 134 -3.00 5.66 -3.92
C ALA A 134 -1.71 4.87 -3.76
N THR A 135 -0.60 5.41 -4.29
CA THR A 135 0.75 4.91 -3.99
C THR A 135 1.61 6.04 -3.42
N GLU A 136 2.66 5.67 -2.68
CA GLU A 136 3.60 6.65 -2.15
C GLU A 136 4.67 7.03 -3.16
N LYS A 137 5.03 6.10 -4.05
CA LYS A 137 5.90 6.37 -5.18
C LYS A 137 5.32 5.73 -6.44
N ALA A 138 4.88 6.59 -7.37
CA ALA A 138 4.42 6.28 -8.72
C ALA A 138 5.37 5.40 -9.58
N ALA A 139 6.64 5.29 -9.19
CA ALA A 139 7.70 4.84 -10.07
C ALA A 139 7.66 3.31 -10.30
N GLY A 140 7.26 2.92 -11.50
CA GLY A 140 7.44 1.56 -12.03
C GLY A 140 6.18 0.70 -12.09
N LEU A 141 4.99 1.27 -11.87
CA LEU A 141 3.72 0.56 -11.99
C LEU A 141 2.90 1.14 -13.15
N ASN A 142 2.55 0.30 -14.12
CA ASN A 142 1.79 0.68 -15.32
C ASN A 142 0.28 0.70 -15.02
N PHE A 143 -0.16 1.62 -14.17
CA PHE A 143 -1.59 1.81 -13.88
C PHE A 143 -2.12 3.09 -14.52
N ALA A 144 -3.40 3.09 -14.88
CA ALA A 144 -4.05 4.27 -15.44
C ALA A 144 -4.12 5.38 -14.37
N PRO A 145 -3.79 6.64 -14.71
CA PRO A 145 -3.86 7.72 -13.74
C PRO A 145 -5.32 8.03 -13.37
N TYR A 146 -5.54 8.36 -12.10
CA TYR A 146 -6.83 8.87 -11.62
C TYR A 146 -6.84 10.42 -11.66
N GLY A 147 -7.65 10.99 -12.54
CA GLY A 147 -7.82 12.42 -12.79
C GLY A 147 -6.79 13.01 -13.76
N ILE A 148 -6.97 14.27 -14.15
CA ILE A 148 -5.92 15.08 -14.77
C ILE A 148 -4.85 15.34 -13.70
N GLN A 149 -3.60 14.89 -13.93
CA GLN A 149 -2.51 15.13 -13.01
C GLN A 149 -2.31 16.65 -12.82
N GLY A 150 -2.63 17.17 -11.64
CA GLY A 150 -2.16 18.50 -11.23
C GLY A 150 -3.18 19.44 -10.63
N GLU A 151 -3.80 19.08 -9.50
CA GLU A 151 -4.27 20.09 -8.56
C GLU A 151 -3.75 19.76 -7.16
N ASN A 152 -2.85 20.63 -6.66
CA ASN A 152 -2.47 20.76 -5.24
C ASN A 152 -1.65 19.64 -4.58
N GLY A 153 -0.63 19.08 -5.24
CA GLY A 153 0.34 18.20 -4.55
C GLY A 153 -0.28 16.96 -3.87
N SER A 154 -1.47 16.56 -4.32
CA SER A 154 -2.18 15.37 -3.83
C SER A 154 -1.40 14.10 -4.19
N ALA A 155 -1.44 13.09 -3.32
CA ALA A 155 -0.79 11.79 -3.56
C ALA A 155 -1.16 11.22 -4.93
N ALA A 156 -0.22 10.55 -5.61
CA ALA A 156 -0.46 9.93 -6.90
C ALA A 156 -1.48 8.79 -6.76
N ARG A 157 -2.56 8.88 -7.53
CA ARG A 157 -3.69 7.95 -7.50
C ARG A 157 -3.84 7.27 -8.85
N TYR A 158 -4.36 6.06 -8.80
CA TYR A 158 -4.41 5.17 -9.95
C TYR A 158 -5.74 4.45 -10.01
N CYS A 159 -6.21 4.24 -11.24
CA CYS A 159 -7.31 3.39 -11.57
C CYS A 159 -6.80 1.99 -11.91
N LEU A 160 -7.49 0.98 -11.40
CA LEU A 160 -7.27 -0.43 -11.69
C LEU A 160 -8.60 -1.05 -12.08
N TYR A 161 -8.61 -1.76 -13.19
CA TYR A 161 -9.76 -2.45 -13.73
C TYR A 161 -9.26 -3.66 -14.53
N PRO A 162 -10.10 -4.70 -14.72
CA PRO A 162 -9.72 -5.93 -15.42
C PRO A 162 -9.49 -5.71 -16.92
#